data_AF-A0AAV0WPX4-F1
#
_entry.id   AF-A0AAV0WPX4-F1
#
_cell.length_a   1.000
_cell.length_b   1.000
_cell.length_c   1.000
_cell.angle_alpha   90.00
_cell.angle_beta   90.00
_cell.angle_gamma   90.00
#
_symmetry.space_group_name_H-M   'P 1'
#
loop_
_entity.id
_entity.type
_entity.pdbx_description
1 polymer ?
#
loop_
_entity_poly.entity_id
_entity_poly.type
_entity_poly.pdbx_seq_one_letter_code
_entity_poly.pdbx_strand_id
1 'polypeptide(L)'
;MLNKLTVEVYNYVMGTVIESMISRFSINSELLTELDLLSPIQFLAHKKSLPHQAFKTLSKNILKFTNYKTENEVYNQIHEEFISFLNSWEFLKGSISDKYEIMNWELKNDEDDFESD
;
A
#
# COMPACT_ATOMS: atom_id res chain seq x y z
N MET A 1 16.28 -22.23 -44.03
CA MET A 1 16.38 -20.75 -44.19
C MET A 1 15.11 -20.06 -43.73
N LEU A 2 13.91 -20.44 -44.21
CA LEU A 2 12.64 -19.85 -43.79
C LEU A 2 12.41 -19.86 -42.26
N ASN A 3 12.61 -20.99 -41.59
CA ASN A 3 12.39 -21.09 -40.13
C ASN A 3 13.25 -20.11 -39.32
N LYS A 4 14.47 -19.81 -39.79
CA LYS A 4 15.37 -18.86 -39.11
C LYS A 4 14.84 -17.42 -39.24
N LEU A 5 14.38 -17.06 -40.43
CA LEU A 5 13.78 -15.75 -40.70
C LEU A 5 12.48 -15.55 -39.89
N THR A 6 11.65 -16.58 -39.79
CA THR A 6 10.41 -16.56 -39.00
C THR A 6 10.71 -16.37 -37.52
N VAL A 7 11.70 -17.07 -36.96
CA VAL A 7 12.13 -16.91 -35.56
C VAL A 7 12.69 -15.52 -35.31
N GLU A 8 13.48 -14.96 -36.23
CA GLU A 8 14.00 -13.59 -36.11
C GLU A 8 12.88 -12.54 -36.10
N VAL A 9 11.87 -12.69 -36.96
CA VAL A 9 10.70 -11.80 -36.98
C VAL A 9 9.90 -11.90 -35.68
N TYR A 10 9.64 -13.12 -35.17
CA TYR A 10 8.93 -13.30 -33.90
C TYR A 10 9.70 -12.69 -32.72
N ASN A 11 11.01 -12.87 -32.66
CA ASN A 11 11.84 -12.31 -31.61
C ASN A 11 11.85 -10.78 -31.66
N TYR A 12 11.92 -10.20 -32.87
CA TYR A 12 11.85 -8.76 -33.04
C TYR A 12 10.50 -8.19 -32.57
N VAL A 13 9.39 -8.78 -33.02
CA VAL A 13 8.04 -8.37 -32.62
C VAL A 13 7.87 -8.49 -31.10
N MET A 14 8.32 -9.60 -30.50
CA MET A 14 8.19 -9.80 -29.07
C MET A 14 9.07 -8.82 -28.27
N GLY A 15 10.29 -8.55 -28.74
CA GLY A 15 11.15 -7.52 -28.17
C GLY A 15 10.51 -6.14 -28.20
N THR A 16 9.93 -5.74 -29.33
CA THR A 16 9.21 -4.46 -29.47
C THR A 16 7.99 -4.37 -28.55
N VAL A 17 7.23 -5.47 -28.38
CA VAL A 17 6.09 -5.51 -27.47
C VAL A 17 6.56 -5.34 -26.02
N ILE A 18 7.62 -6.05 -25.62
CA ILE A 18 8.20 -5.95 -24.27
C ILE A 18 8.71 -4.53 -24.02
N GLU A 19 9.45 -3.93 -24.95
CA GLU A 19 9.92 -2.55 -24.83
C GLU A 19 8.76 -1.54 -24.75
N SER A 20 7.70 -1.75 -25.53
CA SER A 20 6.50 -0.90 -25.47
C SER A 20 5.79 -1.00 -24.13
N MET A 21 5.68 -2.21 -23.57
CA MET A 21 5.13 -2.42 -22.23
C MET A 21 6.01 -1.76 -21.18
N ILE A 22 7.32 -2.00 -21.19
CA ILE A 22 8.28 -1.38 -20.26
C ILE A 22 8.18 0.14 -20.34
N SER A 23 8.18 0.72 -21.54
CA SER A 23 8.06 2.18 -21.75
C SER A 23 6.76 2.75 -21.17
N ARG A 24 5.63 2.08 -21.36
CA ARG A 24 4.34 2.52 -20.82
C ARG A 24 4.26 2.39 -19.30
N PHE A 25 4.84 1.34 -18.74
CA PHE A 25 4.82 1.10 -17.30
C PHE A 25 5.90 1.89 -16.55
N SER A 26 7.05 2.18 -17.17
CA SER A 26 8.11 3.01 -16.56
C SER A 26 7.71 4.47 -16.43
N ILE A 27 6.92 5.01 -17.36
CA ILE A 27 6.33 6.35 -17.23
C ILE A 27 5.42 6.44 -16.00
N ASN A 28 4.82 5.32 -15.60
CA ASN A 28 3.91 5.22 -14.46
C ASN A 28 4.54 4.49 -13.26
N SER A 29 5.84 4.18 -13.28
CA SER A 29 6.45 3.37 -12.22
C SER A 29 6.52 4.15 -10.91
N GLU A 30 6.71 5.47 -10.99
CA GLU A 30 6.54 6.35 -9.84
C GLU A 30 5.11 6.22 -9.32
N LEU A 31 4.08 6.48 -10.13
CA LEU A 31 2.67 6.34 -9.74
C LEU A 31 2.34 4.95 -9.15
N LEU A 32 2.91 3.88 -9.69
CA LEU A 32 2.71 2.52 -9.17
C LEU A 32 3.34 2.35 -7.79
N THR A 33 4.55 2.89 -7.59
CA THR A 33 5.21 2.95 -6.28
C THR A 33 4.41 3.81 -5.30
N GLU A 34 3.83 4.92 -5.79
CA GLU A 34 2.96 5.82 -5.04
C GLU A 34 1.61 5.16 -4.68
N LEU A 35 1.08 4.27 -5.53
CA LEU A 35 -0.16 3.52 -5.25
C LEU A 35 0.10 2.32 -4.34
N ASP A 36 1.30 1.74 -4.37
CA ASP A 36 1.71 0.67 -3.46
C ASP A 36 1.72 1.15 -2.00
N LEU A 37 1.87 2.46 -1.78
CA LEU A 37 1.69 3.10 -0.49
C LEU A 37 0.32 2.91 0.10
N LEU A 38 -0.71 2.77 -0.73
CA LEU A 38 -2.09 2.56 -0.29
C LEU A 38 -2.38 1.08 -0.04
N SER A 39 -1.42 0.19 -0.32
CA SER A 39 -1.56 -1.24 -0.10
C SER A 39 -1.43 -1.58 1.38
N PRO A 40 -2.49 -2.15 2.01
CA PRO A 40 -2.46 -2.66 3.38
C PRO A 40 -1.28 -3.60 3.68
N ILE A 41 -0.85 -4.36 2.67
CA ILE A 41 0.21 -5.36 2.76
C ILE A 41 1.58 -4.68 2.89
N GLN A 42 1.75 -3.50 2.29
CA GLN A 42 3.02 -2.80 2.26
C GLN A 42 3.12 -1.66 3.27
N PHE A 43 2.06 -1.29 3.98
CA PHE A 43 2.08 -0.20 4.97
C PHE A 43 3.21 -0.33 6.01
N LEU A 44 3.46 -1.54 6.52
CA LEU A 44 4.53 -1.76 7.50
C LEU A 44 5.94 -1.56 6.91
N ALA A 45 6.13 -1.81 5.62
CA ALA A 45 7.42 -1.59 4.96
C ALA A 45 7.78 -0.09 4.91
N HIS A 46 6.77 0.78 4.89
CA HIS A 46 6.93 2.23 4.78
C HIS A 46 7.14 2.96 6.12
N LYS A 47 7.10 2.26 7.27
CA LYS A 47 7.47 2.85 8.58
C LYS A 47 8.88 3.47 8.60
N LYS A 48 9.77 3.06 7.68
CA LYS A 48 11.17 3.50 7.62
C LYS A 48 11.42 4.67 6.68
N SER A 49 10.57 4.90 5.67
CA SER A 49 10.73 6.02 4.75
C SER A 49 9.39 6.43 4.16
N LEU A 50 9.04 7.70 4.34
CA LEU A 50 7.82 8.26 3.80
C LEU A 50 8.04 8.72 2.35
N PRO A 51 7.05 8.49 1.49
CA PRO A 51 7.12 8.74 0.05
C PRO A 51 6.77 10.20 -0.26
N HIS A 52 7.72 11.10 -0.01
CA HIS A 52 7.53 12.55 -0.10
C HIS A 52 6.98 13.02 -1.46
N GLN A 53 7.51 12.48 -2.56
CA GLN A 53 7.10 12.86 -3.91
C GLN A 53 5.64 12.45 -4.22
N ALA A 54 5.22 11.28 -3.71
CA ALA A 54 3.87 10.77 -3.83
C ALA A 54 2.84 11.71 -3.22
N PHE A 55 3.08 12.09 -1.96
CA PHE A 55 2.20 13.00 -1.25
C PHE A 55 2.15 14.35 -1.92
N LYS A 56 3.25 14.82 -2.51
CA LYS A 56 3.28 16.07 -3.27
C LYS A 56 2.44 15.98 -4.55
N THR A 57 2.60 14.92 -5.34
CA THR A 57 1.79 14.67 -6.54
C THR A 57 0.30 14.54 -6.18
N LEU A 58 -0.02 13.79 -5.14
CA LEU A 58 -1.37 13.59 -4.66
C LEU A 58 -2.00 14.90 -4.16
N SER A 59 -1.24 15.73 -3.45
CA SER A 59 -1.70 17.02 -2.93
C SER A 59 -2.14 17.97 -4.04
N LYS A 60 -1.41 18.01 -5.15
CA LYS A 60 -1.78 18.81 -6.34
C LYS A 60 -3.11 18.38 -6.95
N ASN A 61 -3.35 17.08 -6.99
CA ASN A 61 -4.56 16.52 -7.56
C ASN A 61 -5.76 16.70 -6.63
N ILE A 62 -5.56 16.46 -5.32
CA ILE A 62 -6.61 16.56 -4.30
C ILE A 62 -7.01 18.01 -4.03
N LEU A 63 -6.10 18.98 -4.13
CA LEU A 63 -6.40 20.40 -3.87
C LEU A 63 -7.66 20.88 -4.60
N LYS A 64 -7.87 20.43 -5.84
CA LYS A 64 -9.02 20.76 -6.69
C LYS A 64 -10.38 20.32 -6.13
N PHE A 65 -10.36 19.37 -5.20
CA PHE A 65 -11.55 18.74 -4.60
C PHE A 65 -11.71 19.07 -3.12
N THR A 66 -10.93 20.02 -2.60
CA THR A 66 -10.90 20.37 -1.17
C THR A 66 -11.05 21.87 -0.95
N ASN A 67 -11.33 22.26 0.30
CA ASN A 67 -11.41 23.66 0.71
C ASN A 67 -10.06 24.25 1.14
N TYR A 68 -8.97 23.51 0.98
CA TYR A 68 -7.63 23.99 1.28
C TYR A 68 -7.19 25.06 0.28
N LYS A 69 -6.36 26.00 0.73
CA LYS A 69 -5.93 27.15 -0.09
C LYS A 69 -4.62 26.87 -0.80
N THR A 70 -3.80 25.97 -0.27
CA THR A 70 -2.47 25.67 -0.79
C THR A 70 -2.21 24.17 -0.90
N GLU A 71 -1.37 23.77 -1.86
CA GLU A 71 -0.87 22.40 -1.97
C GLU A 71 -0.19 21.94 -0.67
N ASN A 72 0.47 22.85 0.05
CA ASN A 72 1.23 22.52 1.25
C ASN A 72 0.32 22.17 2.45
N GLU A 73 -0.85 22.81 2.56
CA GLU A 73 -1.87 22.44 3.56
C GLU A 73 -2.40 21.02 3.31
N VAL A 74 -2.70 20.70 2.05
CA VAL A 74 -3.15 19.36 1.65
C VAL A 74 -2.05 18.32 1.91
N TYR A 75 -0.81 18.65 1.57
CA TYR A 75 0.35 17.79 1.82
C TYR A 75 0.50 17.48 3.30
N ASN A 76 0.46 18.49 4.17
CA ASN A 76 0.59 18.30 5.60
C ASN A 76 -0.55 17.44 6.15
N GLN A 77 -1.79 17.67 5.71
CA GLN A 77 -2.92 16.86 6.14
C GLN A 77 -2.77 15.40 5.72
N ILE A 78 -2.44 15.13 4.45
CA ILE A 78 -2.22 13.77 3.95
C ILE A 78 -1.12 13.08 4.74
N HIS A 79 -0.02 13.80 5.02
CA HIS A 79 1.10 13.28 5.76
C HIS A 79 0.73 12.93 7.21
N GLU A 80 0.02 13.83 7.92
CA GLU A 80 -0.44 13.60 9.29
C GLU A 80 -1.42 12.44 9.38
N GLU A 81 -2.42 12.39 8.49
CA GLU A 81 -3.39 11.29 8.41
C GLU A 81 -2.71 9.96 8.11
N PHE A 82 -1.76 9.94 7.19
CA PHE A 82 -1.01 8.73 6.86
C PHE A 82 -0.21 8.22 8.06
N ILE A 83 0.45 9.11 8.82
CA ILE A 83 1.15 8.74 10.05
C ILE A 83 0.19 8.23 11.12
N SER A 84 -0.93 8.92 11.32
CA SER A 84 -1.99 8.50 12.24
C SER A 84 -2.49 7.09 11.89
N PHE A 85 -2.70 6.85 10.61
CA PHE A 85 -3.14 5.56 10.08
C PHE A 85 -2.09 4.46 10.26
N LEU A 86 -0.82 4.74 9.97
CA LEU A 86 0.29 3.80 10.19
C LEU A 86 0.45 3.39 11.65
N ASN A 87 0.30 4.35 12.58
CA ASN A 87 0.39 4.09 14.01
C ASN A 87 -0.81 3.28 14.51
N SER A 88 -1.98 3.50 13.89
CA SER A 88 -3.22 2.82 14.25
C SER A 88 -3.41 1.48 13.52
N TRP A 89 -2.55 1.15 12.54
CA TRP A 89 -2.75 0.03 11.62
C TRP A 89 -2.95 -1.32 12.31
N GLU A 90 -2.15 -1.63 13.34
CA GLU A 90 -2.28 -2.88 14.09
C GLU A 90 -3.65 -3.01 14.78
N PHE A 91 -4.22 -1.89 15.24
CA PHE A 91 -5.55 -1.84 15.85
C PHE A 91 -6.68 -1.84 14.83
N LEU A 92 -6.43 -1.32 13.63
CA LEU A 92 -7.37 -1.28 12.51
C LEU A 92 -7.44 -2.61 11.74
N LYS A 93 -6.35 -3.38 11.71
CA LYS A 93 -6.28 -4.69 11.07
C LYS A 93 -6.96 -5.79 11.88
N GLY A 94 -7.00 -5.64 13.21
CA GLY A 94 -7.70 -6.58 14.08
C GLY A 94 -9.18 -6.64 13.73
N SER A 95 -9.67 -7.80 13.32
CA SER A 95 -11.11 -7.97 13.11
C SER A 95 -11.82 -7.88 14.47
N ILE A 96 -13.10 -7.49 14.48
CA ILE A 96 -13.91 -7.55 15.71
C ILE A 96 -13.84 -8.96 16.34
N SER A 97 -13.73 -10.01 15.50
CA SER A 97 -13.61 -11.40 15.95
C SER A 97 -12.36 -11.67 16.79
N ASP A 98 -11.24 -11.05 16.44
CA ASP A 98 -9.94 -11.30 17.08
C ASP A 98 -9.92 -10.74 18.52
N LYS A 99 -10.67 -9.66 18.78
CA LYS A 99 -10.85 -9.09 20.12
C LYS A 99 -11.72 -9.97 21.02
N TYR A 100 -12.72 -10.67 20.47
CA TYR A 100 -13.57 -11.57 21.25
C TYR A 100 -12.87 -12.90 21.59
N GLU A 101 -11.96 -13.39 20.75
CA GLU A 101 -11.15 -14.58 21.08
C GLU A 101 -10.21 -14.34 22.26
N ILE A 102 -9.63 -13.14 22.38
CA ILE A 102 -8.77 -12.76 23.52
C ILE A 102 -9.60 -12.67 24.81
N MET A 103 -10.77 -12.02 24.76
CA MET A 103 -11.66 -11.92 25.93
C MET A 103 -12.13 -13.29 26.43
N ASN A 104 -12.40 -14.23 25.53
CA ASN A 104 -12.77 -15.60 25.89
C ASN A 104 -11.61 -16.43 26.47
N TRP A 105 -10.36 -16.11 26.15
CA TRP A 105 -9.18 -16.76 26.75
C TRP A 105 -8.87 -16.19 28.14
N GLU A 106 -8.99 -14.88 28.33
CA GLU A 106 -8.81 -14.24 29.64
C GLU A 106 -9.91 -14.66 30.64
N LEU A 107 -11.16 -14.84 30.19
CA LEU A 107 -12.25 -15.36 31.02
C LEU A 107 -12.14 -16.86 31.36
N LYS A 108 -11.33 -17.64 30.62
CA LYS A 108 -11.15 -19.08 30.87
C LYS A 108 -9.96 -19.42 31.77
N ASN A 109 -9.06 -18.47 32.02
CA ASN A 109 -7.90 -18.68 32.88
C ASN A 109 -8.16 -18.32 34.36
N ASP A 110 -9.34 -17.81 34.69
CA ASP A 110 -9.76 -17.47 36.06
C ASP A 110 -10.71 -18.53 36.68
N GLU A 111 -10.82 -19.74 36.11
CA GLU A 111 -11.64 -20.85 36.66
C GLU A 111 -10.82 -22.11 37.03
N ASP A 112 -9.58 -21.95 37.52
CA ASP A 112 -8.85 -23.05 38.18
C ASP A 112 -8.41 -22.64 39.60
N ASP A 113 -9.38 -22.37 40.47
CA ASP A 113 -9.18 -22.44 41.93
C ASP A 113 -10.53 -22.64 42.63
N PHE A 114 -11.01 -23.89 42.65
CA PHE A 114 -11.89 -24.35 43.72
C PHE A 114 -11.43 -25.73 44.20
N GLU A 115 -10.86 -25.70 45.40
CA GLU A 115 -10.48 -26.84 46.24
C GLU A 115 -11.56 -27.94 46.26
N SER A 116 -11.14 -29.19 46.08
CA SER A 116 -11.91 -30.37 46.45
C SER A 116 -11.34 -30.97 47.73
N ASP A 117 -12.15 -31.01 48.78
CA ASP A 117 -11.96 -31.75 50.04
C ASP A 117 -11.60 -33.23 49.84
#